data_AF-L1P095-F1
#
_entry.id   AF-L1P095-F1
#
_cell.length_a   1.000
_cell.length_b   1.000
_cell.length_c   1.000
_cell.angle_alpha   90.00
_cell.angle_beta   90.00
_cell.angle_gamma   90.00
#
_symmetry.space_group_name_H-M   'P 1'
#
loop_
_entity.id
_entity.type
_entity.pdbx_description
1 polymer ?
#
loop_
_entity_poly.entity_id
_entity_poly.type
_entity_poly.pdbx_seq_one_letter_code
_entity_poly.pdbx_strand_id
1 'polypeptide(L)' 'MSLCFEGEQLKFLGFAMKNEKQTSWDDWSEAYELQTEKYYEQWLTAHIGKERTFSWGTIKSIYDHKGGGTAIWVNYNK' A
#
# COMPACT_ATOMS: atom_id res chain seq x y z
N MET A 1 7.36 -6.13 -2.10
CA MET A 1 7.73 -5.21 -1.00
C MET A 1 8.76 -4.25 -1.55
N SER A 2 8.64 -2.97 -1.22
CA SER A 2 9.47 -1.89 -1.75
C SER A 2 9.94 -0.99 -0.60
N LEU A 3 11.19 -0.55 -0.64
CA LEU A 3 11.80 0.33 0.38
C LEU A 3 12.45 1.52 -0.33
N CYS A 4 12.36 2.70 0.25
CA CYS A 4 13.13 3.87 -0.18
C CYS A 4 13.91 4.47 0.99
N PHE A 5 15.19 4.74 0.76
CA PHE A 5 16.07 5.39 1.70
C PHE A 5 16.57 6.73 1.14
N GLU A 6 16.67 7.73 2.00
CA GLU A 6 17.26 9.02 1.70
C GLU A 6 18.18 9.40 2.87
N GLY A 7 19.44 9.71 2.60
CA GLY A 7 20.41 10.07 3.66
C GLY A 7 20.53 8.99 4.74
N GLU A 8 20.55 7.72 4.36
CA GLU A 8 20.59 6.55 5.26
C GLU A 8 19.34 6.36 6.16
N GLN A 9 18.26 7.12 5.91
CA GLN A 9 17.00 7.01 6.64
C GLN A 9 15.90 6.39 5.78
N LEU A 10 15.10 5.49 6.36
CA LEU A 10 13.96 4.88 5.69
C LEU A 10 12.84 5.92 5.54
N LYS A 11 12.53 6.30 4.30
CA LYS A 11 11.45 7.26 3.99
C LYS A 11 10.14 6.59 3.63
N PHE A 12 10.22 5.40 3.05
CA PHE A 12 9.06 4.73 2.49
C PHE A 12 9.17 3.22 2.63
N LEU A 13 8.05 2.61 2.99
CA LEU A 13 7.82 1.18 2.93
C LEU A 13 6.50 0.93 2.18
N GLY A 14 6.57 0.17 1.09
CA GLY A 14 5.42 -0.31 0.34
C GLY A 14 5.30 -1.82 0.46
N PHE A 15 4.13 -2.32 0.85
CA PHE A 15 3.87 -3.76 0.89
C PHE A 15 2.43 -4.11 0.49
N ALA A 16 2.27 -5.26 -0.16
CA ALA A 16 0.97 -5.86 -0.42
C ALA A 16 0.81 -7.06 0.50
N MET A 17 -0.41 -7.31 0.97
CA MET A 17 -0.71 -8.55 1.68
C MET A 17 -0.67 -9.70 0.67
N LYS A 18 -0.05 -10.81 1.05
CA LYS A 18 0.04 -11.99 0.18
C LYS A 18 -1.35 -12.61 0.07
N ASN A 19 -2.03 -12.40 -1.05
CA ASN A 19 -3.08 -13.32 -1.48
C ASN A 19 -2.44 -14.45 -2.28
N GLU A 20 -2.98 -15.67 -2.16
CA GLU A 20 -2.54 -16.87 -2.90
C GLU A 20 -2.63 -16.70 -4.43
N LYS A 21 -3.35 -15.67 -4.89
CA LYS A 21 -3.38 -15.23 -6.28
C LYS A 21 -2.36 -14.10 -6.48
N GLN A 22 -1.10 -14.46 -6.67
CA GLN A 22 -0.30 -13.69 -7.62
C GLN A 22 -0.94 -13.93 -8.98
N THR A 23 -1.87 -13.05 -9.37
CA THR A 23 -2.37 -13.02 -10.74
C THR A 23 -1.16 -12.77 -11.63
N SER A 24 -0.89 -13.67 -12.56
CA SER A 24 0.05 -13.35 -13.64
C SER A 24 -0.46 -12.08 -14.35
N TRP A 25 0.38 -11.47 -15.17
CA TRP A 25 -0.07 -10.36 -16.02
C TRP A 25 -1.27 -10.74 -16.90
N ASP A 26 -1.47 -12.03 -17.18
CA ASP A 26 -2.62 -12.54 -17.94
C ASP A 26 -3.94 -12.44 -17.16
N ASP A 27 -3.89 -12.55 -15.83
CA ASP A 27 -5.05 -12.47 -14.93
C ASP A 27 -5.21 -11.08 -14.29
N TRP A 28 -4.35 -10.14 -14.65
CA TRP A 28 -4.37 -8.78 -14.12
C TRP A 28 -5.62 -8.02 -14.57
N SER A 29 -6.23 -7.27 -13.65
CA SER A 29 -7.23 -6.27 -14.01
C SER A 29 -7.23 -5.09 -13.05
N GLU A 30 -7.40 -3.89 -13.60
CA GLU A 30 -7.56 -2.68 -12.80
C GLU A 30 -8.73 -2.79 -11.81
N ALA A 31 -9.82 -3.46 -12.19
CA ALA A 31 -10.96 -3.70 -11.30
C ALA A 31 -10.57 -4.51 -10.04
N TYR A 32 -9.72 -5.53 -10.18
CA TYR A 32 -9.19 -6.30 -9.06
C TYR A 32 -8.29 -5.45 -8.16
N GLU A 33 -7.45 -4.61 -8.75
CA GLU A 33 -6.56 -3.71 -8.00
C GLU A 33 -7.36 -2.67 -7.20
N LEU A 34 -8.34 -2.01 -7.82
CA LEU A 34 -9.25 -1.08 -7.13
C LEU A 34 -10.08 -1.77 -6.04
N GLN A 35 -10.44 -3.05 -6.22
CA GLN A 35 -11.10 -3.83 -5.17
C GLN A 35 -10.13 -4.13 -4.02
N THR A 36 -8.87 -4.45 -4.34
CA THR A 36 -7.81 -4.67 -3.37
C THR A 36 -7.54 -3.40 -2.56
N GLU A 37 -7.57 -2.23 -3.18
CA GLU A 37 -7.37 -0.94 -2.50
C GLU A 37 -8.45 -0.71 -1.44
N LYS A 38 -9.71 -0.96 -1.79
CA LYS A 38 -10.84 -0.89 -0.85
C LYS A 38 -10.70 -1.90 0.29
N TYR A 39 -10.24 -3.11 -0.01
CA TYR A 39 -10.01 -4.13 1.01
C TYR A 39 -8.92 -3.70 2.00
N TYR A 40 -7.79 -3.20 1.50
CA TYR A 40 -6.70 -2.69 2.36
C TYR A 40 -7.14 -1.49 3.17
N GLU A 41 -7.95 -0.60 2.60
CA GLU A 41 -8.53 0.54 3.30
C GLU A 41 -9.41 0.13 4.48
N GLN A 42 -10.27 -0.87 4.27
CA GLN A 42 -11.10 -1.46 5.31
C GLN A 42 -10.25 -2.17 6.38
N TRP A 43 -9.26 -2.95 5.94
CA TRP A 43 -8.35 -3.66 6.84
C TRP A 43 -7.58 -2.68 7.73
N LEU A 44 -7.02 -1.61 7.17
CA LEU A 44 -6.34 -0.56 7.94
C LEU A 44 -7.31 0.13 8.91
N THR A 45 -8.51 0.47 8.46
CA THR A 45 -9.54 1.10 9.31
C THR A 45 -9.87 0.23 10.52
N ALA A 46 -9.98 -1.09 10.33
CA ALA A 46 -10.31 -2.04 11.39
C ALA A 46 -9.19 -2.17 12.45
N HIS A 47 -7.92 -2.02 12.06
CA HIS A 47 -6.78 -2.27 12.95
C HIS A 47 -6.21 -0.99 13.58
N ILE A 48 -6.15 0.11 12.84
CA ILE A 48 -5.49 1.35 13.28
C ILE A 48 -6.39 2.60 13.17
N GLY A 49 -7.65 2.43 12.77
CA GLY A 49 -8.62 3.52 12.63
C GLY A 49 -8.55 4.24 11.28
N LYS A 50 -9.48 5.19 11.06
CA LYS A 50 -9.59 5.96 9.82
C LYS A 50 -8.52 7.04 9.70
N GLU A 51 -8.23 7.72 10.82
CA GLU A 51 -7.21 8.75 10.91
C GLU A 51 -5.83 8.11 10.92
N ARG A 52 -5.13 8.18 9.78
CA ARG A 52 -3.83 7.49 9.56
C ARG A 52 -2.71 8.46 9.21
N THR A 53 -2.86 9.69 9.69
CA THR A 53 -1.80 10.68 9.74
C THR A 53 -1.31 10.73 11.18
N PHE A 54 -0.06 10.32 11.38
CA PHE A 54 0.61 10.25 12.67
C PHE A 54 1.70 11.31 12.74
N SER A 55 2.19 11.61 13.95
CA SER A 55 3.31 12.54 14.13
C SER A 55 4.58 12.11 13.39
N TRP A 56 4.77 10.80 13.22
CA TRP A 56 5.93 10.21 12.55
C TRP A 56 5.74 9.98 11.05
N GLY A 57 4.51 10.00 10.52
CA GLY A 57 4.27 9.64 9.12
C GLY A 57 2.81 9.39 8.75
N THR A 58 2.60 8.81 7.58
CA THR A 58 1.27 8.48 7.05
C THR A 58 1.20 7.03 6.59
N ILE A 59 0.04 6.40 6.76
CA ILE A 59 -0.25 5.07 6.24
C ILE A 59 -1.46 5.15 5.32
N LYS A 60 -1.35 4.64 4.09
CA LYS A 60 -2.44 4.65 3.09
C LYS A 60 -2.48 3.34 2.32
N SER A 61 -3.66 2.96 1.87
CA SER A 61 -3.80 2.05 0.72
C SER A 61 -3.79 2.88 -0.55
N ILE A 62 -2.99 2.47 -1.55
CA ILE A 62 -2.85 3.20 -2.82
C ILE A 62 -2.79 2.19 -3.97
N TYR A 63 -3.66 2.37 -4.96
CA TYR A 63 -3.48 1.83 -6.30
C TYR A 63 -2.55 2.74 -7.13
N ASP A 64 -1.40 2.20 -7.55
CA ASP A 64 -0.47 2.91 -8.44
C ASP A 64 -0.90 2.72 -9.89
N HIS A 65 -1.57 3.73 -10.46
CA HIS A 65 -1.99 3.72 -11.86
C HIS A 65 -0.85 3.51 -12.86
N LYS A 66 0.40 3.87 -12.52
CA LYS A 66 1.55 3.68 -13.42
C LYS A 66 2.15 2.28 -13.27
N GLY A 67 2.24 1.79 -12.04
CA GLY A 67 2.75 0.46 -11.72
C GLY A 67 1.74 -0.67 -11.93
N GLY A 68 0.46 -0.34 -12.05
CA GLY A 68 -0.64 -1.29 -12.19
C GLY A 68 -0.89 -2.13 -10.94
N GLY A 69 -0.42 -1.72 -9.77
CA GLY A 69 -0.49 -2.54 -8.56
C GLY A 69 -0.96 -1.76 -7.33
N THR A 70 -1.58 -2.47 -6.40
CA THR A 70 -2.08 -1.92 -5.15
C THR A 70 -1.21 -2.34 -3.97
N ALA A 71 -0.88 -1.39 -3.11
CA ALA A 71 -0.11 -1.66 -1.91
C ALA A 71 -0.55 -0.76 -0.74
N ILE A 72 -0.16 -1.18 0.46
CA ILE A 72 -0.12 -0.34 1.65
C ILE A 72 1.21 0.41 1.65
N TRP A 73 1.14 1.72 1.78
CA TRP A 73 2.24 2.66 1.74
C TRP A 73 2.40 3.30 3.13
N VAL A 74 3.58 3.14 3.72
CA VAL A 74 3.99 3.82 4.94
C VAL A 74 5.04 4.86 4.55
N ASN A 75 4.72 6.14 4.74
CA ASN A 75 5.62 7.24 4.46
C ASN A 75 6.04 7.90 5.77
N TYR A 76 7.33 8.06 6.00
CA TYR A 76 7.88 8.73 7.18
C TYR A 76 8.13 10.21 6.88
N ASN A 77 7.84 11.08 7.85
CA ASN A 77 7.99 12.54 7.69
C ASN A 77 9.46 12.99 7.67
N LYS A 78 10.34 12.20 8.28
CA LYS A 78 11.77 12.46 8.44
C LYS A 78 12.55 11.25 8.01
#